data_AF-A0A3B1A0K8-F1
#
_entry.id   AF-A0A3B1A0K8-F1
#
_cell.length_a   1.000
_cell.length_b   1.000
_cell.length_c   1.000
_cell.angle_alpha   90.00
_cell.angle_beta   90.00
_cell.angle_gamma   90.00
#
_symmetry.space_group_name_H-M   'P 1'
#
loop_
_entity.id
_entity.type
_entity.pdbx_description
1 polymer ?
#
loop_
_entity_poly.entity_id
_entity_poly.type
_entity_poly.pdbx_seq_one_letter_code
_entity_poly.pdbx_strand_id
1 'polypeptide(L)' 'MGRLQWLEQAGWRIEYQRYRSAGTLEVPKKMVITRSDLRVRFVIDRWQAVASEK' A
#
# COMPACT_ATOMS: atom_id res chain seq x y z
N MET A 1 6.75 -15.49 7.59
CA MET A 1 6.76 -14.02 7.45
C MET A 1 6.44 -13.69 6.01
N GLY A 2 5.23 -13.22 5.72
CA GLY A 2 4.81 -12.88 4.36
C GLY A 2 4.36 -11.43 4.30
N ARG A 3 4.69 -10.71 3.22
CA ARG A 3 4.17 -9.37 2.93
C ARG A 3 3.34 -9.46 1.66
N LEU A 4 2.20 -8.78 1.65
CA LEU A 4 1.33 -8.72 0.48
C LEU A 4 2.13 -8.14 -0.69
N GLN A 5 2.27 -8.90 -1.78
CA GLN A 5 3.00 -8.44 -2.97
C GLN A 5 2.05 -7.71 -3.92
N TRP A 6 0.86 -8.27 -4.08
CA TRP A 6 -0.18 -7.70 -4.93
C TRP A 6 -1.56 -8.14 -4.46
N LEU A 7 -2.56 -7.35 -4.82
CA LEU A 7 -3.97 -7.63 -4.61
C LEU A 7 -4.73 -7.27 -5.88
N GLU A 8 -5.63 -8.15 -6.30
CA GLU A 8 -6.61 -7.86 -7.34
C GLU A 8 -8.01 -7.82 -6.75
N GLN A 9 -8.72 -6.71 -6.94
CA GLN A 9 -10.07 -6.52 -6.41
C GLN A 9 -10.86 -5.54 -7.25
N ALA A 10 -12.09 -5.89 -7.61
CA ALA A 10 -13.02 -5.03 -8.35
C ALA A 10 -12.41 -4.39 -9.62
N GLY A 11 -11.57 -5.15 -10.34
CA GLY A 11 -10.87 -4.70 -11.55
C GLY A 11 -9.65 -3.82 -11.30
N TRP A 12 -9.28 -3.59 -10.03
CA TRP A 12 -8.02 -2.96 -9.65
C TRP A 12 -6.96 -4.02 -9.39
N ARG A 13 -5.74 -3.72 -9.82
CA ARG A 13 -4.52 -4.43 -9.40
C ARG A 13 -3.64 -3.45 -8.62
N ILE A 14 -3.32 -3.82 -7.39
CA ILE A 14 -2.51 -3.04 -6.45
C ILE A 14 -1.21 -3.80 -6.22
N GLU A 15 -0.07 -3.21 -6.58
CA GLU A 15 1.26 -3.80 -6.40
C GLU A 15 2.03 -3.05 -5.32
N TYR A 16 2.43 -3.76 -4.26
CA TYR A 16 3.15 -3.23 -3.12
C TYR A 16 4.67 -3.31 -3.34
N GLN A 17 5.21 -2.34 -4.08
CA GLN A 17 6.60 -2.37 -4.54
C GLN A 17 7.63 -2.24 -3.43
N ARG A 18 7.30 -1.53 -2.34
CA ARG A 18 8.23 -1.33 -1.23
C ARG A 18 7.47 -1.13 0.06
N TYR A 19 7.95 -1.77 1.11
CA TYR A 19 7.53 -1.56 2.49
C TYR A 19 8.58 -0.78 3.27
N ARG A 20 8.16 -0.18 4.38
CA ARG A 20 9.02 0.42 5.40
C ARG A 20 8.46 0.12 6.78
N SER A 21 9.32 0.10 7.77
CA SER A 21 8.91 0.01 9.16
C SER A 21 8.33 1.35 9.65
N ALA A 22 7.22 1.27 10.38
CA ALA A 22 6.57 2.37 11.08
C ALA A 22 6.20 1.88 12.49
N GLY A 23 7.16 1.94 13.41
CA GLY A 23 7.03 1.29 14.72
C GLY A 23 7.07 -0.23 14.58
N THR A 24 6.03 -0.90 15.09
CA THR A 24 5.87 -2.35 15.00
C THR A 24 5.19 -2.82 13.70
N LEU A 25 4.74 -1.88 12.86
CA LEU A 25 4.02 -2.18 11.61
C LEU A 25 4.93 -2.04 10.39
N GLU A 26 4.75 -2.91 9.41
CA GLU A 26 5.30 -2.74 8.07
C GLU A 26 4.24 -2.11 7.18
N VAL A 27 4.52 -0.91 6.68
CA VAL A 27 3.59 -0.12 5.87
C VAL A 27 4.14 0.11 4.46
N PRO A 28 3.29 0.20 3.44
CA PRO A 28 3.74 0.48 2.07
C PRO A 28 4.42 1.85 1.97
N LYS A 29 5.62 1.90 1.40
CA LYS A 29 6.31 3.13 1.01
C LYS A 29 6.03 3.49 -0.46
N LYS A 30 5.84 2.47 -1.30
CA LYS A 30 5.59 2.65 -2.73
C LYS A 30 4.60 1.62 -3.22
N MET A 31 3.58 2.09 -3.94
CA MET A 31 2.57 1.23 -4.56
C MET A 31 2.31 1.68 -5.99
N VAL A 32 1.92 0.74 -6.83
CA VAL A 32 1.35 1.03 -8.15
C VAL A 32 -0.05 0.45 -8.17
N ILE A 33 -1.02 1.27 -8.58
CA ILE A 33 -2.42 0.88 -8.68
C ILE A 33 -2.82 1.03 -10.14
N THR A 34 -3.39 -0.02 -10.72
CA THR A 34 -3.81 -0.05 -12.12
C THR A 34 -5.25 -0.51 -12.27
N ARG A 35 -6.00 0.11 -13.17
CA ARG A 35 -7.32 -0.36 -13.64
C ARG A 35 -7.50 0.07 -15.07
N SER A 36 -7.74 -0.89 -15.96
CA SER A 36 -7.82 -0.63 -17.41
C SER A 36 -6.56 0.11 -17.90
N ASP A 37 -6.72 1.30 -18.46
CA ASP A 37 -5.67 2.20 -18.96
C ASP A 37 -5.14 3.17 -17.87
N LEU A 38 -5.78 3.25 -16.71
CA LEU A 38 -5.34 4.09 -15.61
C LEU A 38 -4.22 3.44 -14.81
N ARG A 39 -3.10 4.16 -14.65
CA ARG A 39 -1.97 3.77 -13.81
C ARG A 39 -1.56 4.89 -12.87
N VAL A 40 -1.70 4.65 -11.57
CA VAL A 40 -1.34 5.60 -10.52
C VAL A 40 -0.16 5.06 -9.72
N ARG A 41 0.83 5.92 -9.45
CA ARG A 41 1.99 5.60 -8.61
C ARG A 41 1.90 6.39 -7.31
N PHE A 42 1.88 5.67 -6.20
CA PHE A 42 1.89 6.26 -4.87
C PHE A 42 3.30 6.17 -4.27
N VAL A 43 3.80 7.29 -3.78
CA VAL A 43 4.99 7.38 -2.93
C VAL A 43 4.54 8.00 -1.62
N ILE A 44 4.71 7.26 -0.51
CA ILE A 44 4.17 7.65 0.78
C ILE A 44 5.31 8.09 1.71
N ASP A 45 5.34 9.37 2.00
CA ASP A 45 6.37 9.99 2.84
C ASP A 45 6.07 9.84 4.33
N ARG A 46 4.79 9.89 4.73
CA ARG A 46 4.39 9.71 6.13
C ARG A 46 3.10 8.93 6.25
N TRP A 47 3.11 7.94 7.13
CA TRP A 47 1.90 7.30 7.65
C TRP A 47 1.59 7.93 9.00
N GLN A 48 0.33 8.28 9.23
CA GLN A 48 -0.18 8.68 10.53
C GLN A 48 -1.21 7.64 10.94
N ALA A 49 -0.98 6.96 12.06
CA ALA A 49 -2.01 6.14 12.66
C ALA A 49 -3.06 7.08 13.23
N VAL A 50 -4.27 7.07 12.67
CA VAL A 50 -5.43 7.59 13.39
C VAL A 50 -5.72 6.59 14.49
N ALA A 51 -5.61 7.02 15.75
CA ALA A 51 -6.08 6.22 16.86
C ALA A 51 -7.57 5.97 16.64
N SER A 52 -7.95 4.72 16.40
CA SER A 52 -9.35 4.34 16.46
C SER A 52 -9.78 4.48 17.92
N GLU A 53 -10.59 5.50 18.20
CA GLU A 53 -11.29 5.61 19.48
C GLU A 53 -12.18 4.37 19.62
N LYS A 54 -12.06 3.71 20.77
CA LYS A 54 -12.64 2.39 21.04
C LYS A 54 -14.12 2.48 21.35
#